data_AF-A0A6M0SDG3-F1
#
_entry.id   AF-A0A6M0SDG3-F1
#
_cell.length_a   1.000
_cell.length_b   1.000
_cell.length_c   1.000
_cell.angle_alpha   90.00
_cell.angle_beta   90.00
_cell.angle_gamma   90.00
#
_symmetry.space_group_name_H-M   'P 1'
#
loop_
_entity.id
_entity.type
_entity.pdbx_description
1 polymer ?
#
loop_
_entity_poly.entity_id
_entity_poly.type
_entity_poly.pdbx_seq_one_letter_code
_entity_poly.pdbx_strand_id
1 'polypeptide(L)' 'MLSQSISNPTSCYYVVVSEWGTKTLVSVHATSVKAAENIARQNAGKKDGWEGIHKVYNAFPIIEEKP' A
#
# COMPACT_ATOMS: atom_id res chain seq x y z
N MET A 1 1.30 5.88 33.65
CA MET A 1 2.20 5.91 32.48
C MET A 1 1.52 5.13 31.37
N LEU A 2 1.08 5.80 30.29
CA LEU A 2 0.47 5.15 29.13
C LEU A 2 1.58 4.45 28.35
N SER A 3 1.55 3.13 28.32
CA SER A 3 2.44 2.31 27.48
C SER A 3 2.27 2.75 26.03
N GLN A 4 3.28 3.42 25.48
CA GLN A 4 3.37 3.62 24.04
C GLN A 4 3.58 2.24 23.43
N SER A 5 2.50 1.63 22.96
CA SER A 5 2.59 0.53 22.01
C SER A 5 3.54 0.99 20.91
N ILE A 6 4.67 0.30 20.76
CA ILE A 6 5.61 0.53 19.66
C ILE A 6 4.88 0.03 18.41
N SER A 7 3.99 0.86 17.87
CA SER A 7 3.32 0.62 16.60
C SER A 7 4.43 0.52 15.58
N ASN A 8 4.55 -0.64 14.92
CA ASN A 8 5.48 -0.81 13.81
C ASN A 8 5.34 0.39 12.87
N PRO A 9 6.46 1.04 12.47
CA PRO A 9 6.39 2.24 11.65
C PRO A 9 5.58 1.95 10.38
N THR A 10 4.53 2.74 10.16
CA THR A 10 3.72 2.68 8.95
C THR A 10 4.30 3.64 7.92
N SER A 11 4.51 3.13 6.71
CA SER A 11 4.94 3.91 5.54
C SER A 11 3.77 4.07 4.57
N CYS A 12 3.81 5.12 3.75
CA CYS A 12 2.85 5.29 2.66
C CYS A 12 3.29 4.49 1.43
N TYR A 13 2.38 3.73 0.84
CA TYR A 13 2.59 2.95 -0.36
C TYR A 13 1.61 3.37 -1.45
N TYR A 14 2.08 3.44 -2.69
CA TYR A 14 1.22 3.55 -3.87
C TYR A 14 1.00 2.17 -4.47
N VAL A 15 -0.26 1.78 -4.62
CA VAL A 15 -0.69 0.51 -5.20
C VAL A 15 -1.43 0.80 -6.51
N VAL A 16 -0.96 0.23 -7.61
CA VAL A 16 -1.65 0.28 -8.90
C VAL A 16 -2.63 -0.89 -8.96
N VAL A 17 -3.92 -0.56 -8.97
CA VAL A 17 -5.02 -1.53 -9.14
C VAL A 17 -5.60 -1.41 -10.55
N SER A 18 -6.15 -2.50 -11.08
CA SER A 18 -6.92 -2.46 -12.33
C SER A 18 -8.39 -2.68 -12.05
N GLU A 19 -9.23 -1.84 -12.65
CA GLU A 19 -10.68 -1.84 -12.53
C GLU A 19 -11.27 -1.45 -13.89
N TRP A 20 -12.17 -2.26 -14.46
CA TRP A 20 -12.83 -2.01 -15.75
C TRP A 20 -11.87 -1.67 -16.91
N GLY A 21 -10.76 -2.39 -17.03
CA GLY A 21 -9.73 -2.14 -18.05
C GLY A 21 -8.91 -0.86 -17.82
N THR A 22 -9.10 -0.17 -16.69
CA THR A 22 -8.36 1.05 -16.33
C THR A 22 -7.43 0.81 -15.14
N LYS A 23 -6.26 1.46 -15.16
CA LYS A 23 -5.29 1.37 -14.06
C LYS A 23 -5.41 2.60 -13.16
N THR A 24 -5.73 2.37 -11.89
CA THR A 24 -5.88 3.42 -10.87
C THR A 24 -4.76 3.32 -9.84
N LEU A 25 -4.21 4.46 -9.44
CA LEU A 25 -3.23 4.55 -8.37
C LEU A 25 -3.94 4.81 -7.03
N VAL A 26 -3.68 4.00 -6.02
CA VAL A 26 -4.27 4.10 -4.68
C VAL A 26 -3.14 4.27 -3.66
N SER A 27 -3.27 5.26 -2.78
CA SER A 27 -2.34 5.44 -1.65
C SER A 27 -2.84 4.72 -0.39
N VAL A 28 -1.98 3.94 0.26
CA VAL A 28 -2.28 3.19 1.49
C VAL A 28 -1.16 3.29 2.50
N HIS A 29 -1.50 3.51 3.76
CA HIS A 29 -0.55 3.42 4.88
C HIS A 29 -0.45 1.97 5.35
N ALA A 30 0.75 1.42 5.36
CA ALA A 30 0.99 0.03 5.75
C ALA A 30 2.38 -0.15 6.37
N THR A 31 2.58 -1.24 7.09
CA THR A 31 3.89 -1.55 7.71
C THR A 31 4.84 -2.27 6.75
N SER A 32 4.35 -2.71 5.59
CA SER A 32 5.13 -3.41 4.56
C SER A 32 4.40 -3.38 3.22
N VAL A 33 5.12 -3.70 2.14
CA VAL A 33 4.55 -3.90 0.80
C VAL A 33 3.41 -4.93 0.83
N LYS A 34 3.61 -6.06 1.52
CA LYS A 34 2.61 -7.14 1.64
C LYS A 34 1.36 -6.68 2.40
N ALA A 35 1.53 -5.86 3.43
CA ALA A 35 0.41 -5.26 4.13
C ALA A 35 -0.35 -4.27 3.24
N ALA A 36 0.34 -3.44 2.46
CA ALA A 36 -0.28 -2.52 1.49
C ALA A 36 -1.09 -3.27 0.42
N GLU A 37 -0.55 -4.38 -0.12
CA GLU A 37 -1.28 -5.24 -1.07
C GLU A 37 -2.55 -5.81 -0.46
N ASN A 38 -2.48 -6.32 0.78
CA ASN A 38 -3.65 -6.89 1.45
C ASN A 38 -4.73 -5.83 1.70
N ILE A 39 -4.35 -4.63 2.16
CA ILE A 39 -5.29 -3.52 2.37
C ILE A 39 -5.92 -3.10 1.04
N ALA A 40 -5.11 -2.95 -0.02
CA ALA A 40 -5.61 -2.60 -1.34
C ALA A 40 -6.57 -3.68 -1.89
N ARG A 41 -6.26 -4.96 -1.72
CA ARG A 41 -7.14 -6.08 -2.11
C ARG A 41 -8.44 -6.08 -1.32
N GLN A 42 -8.40 -5.80 -0.01
CA GLN A 42 -9.61 -5.73 0.82
C GLN A 42 -10.54 -4.57 0.46
N ASN A 43 -9.98 -3.46 -0.03
CA ASN A 43 -10.75 -2.28 -0.42
C ASN A 43 -11.21 -2.33 -1.88
N ALA A 44 -10.31 -2.64 -2.81
CA ALA A 44 -10.59 -2.66 -4.24
C ALA A 44 -11.24 -3.98 -4.70
N GLY A 45 -10.87 -5.12 -4.10
CA GLY A 45 -11.40 -6.44 -4.47
C GLY A 45 -12.86 -6.69 -4.07
N LYS A 46 -13.53 -5.69 -3.47
CA LYS A 46 -14.97 -5.70 -3.20
C LYS A 46 -15.77 -4.90 -4.23
N LYS A 47 -15.10 -4.22 -5.15
CA LYS A 47 -15.75 -3.44 -6.22
C LYS A 47 -15.99 -4.33 -7.43
N ASP A 48 -17.15 -4.16 -8.05
CA ASP A 48 -17.40 -4.76 -9.36
C ASP A 48 -16.39 -4.22 -10.38
N GLY A 49 -15.89 -5.12 -11.23
CA GLY A 49 -14.89 -4.81 -12.24
C GLY A 49 -13.44 -4.79 -11.74
N TRP A 50 -13.16 -5.17 -10.49
CA TRP A 50 -11.79 -5.36 -10.04
C TRP A 50 -11.10 -6.51 -10.78
N GLU A 51 -9.91 -6.25 -11.29
CA GLU A 51 -9.13 -7.20 -12.08
C GLU A 51 -7.86 -7.66 -11.36
N GLY A 52 -7.26 -6.81 -10.52
CA GLY A 52 -6.00 -7.16 -9.89
C GLY A 52 -5.21 -6.01 -9.26
N ILE A 53 -4.07 -6.38 -8.67
CA ILE A 53 -2.98 -5.47 -8.29
C ILE A 53 -1.83 -5.71 -9.27
N HIS A 54 -1.31 -4.62 -9.87
CA HIS A 54 -0.19 -4.71 -10.81
C HIS A 54 1.16 -4.43 -10.17
N LYS A 55 1.22 -3.42 -9.31
CA LYS A 55 2.49 -2.98 -8.72
C LYS A 55 2.26 -2.19 -7.44
N VAL A 56 3.21 -2.33 -6.52
CA VAL A 56 3.25 -1.58 -5.26
C VAL A 56 4.59 -0.89 -5.13
N TYR A 57 4.56 0.38 -4.73
CA TYR A 57 5.72 1.22 -4.55
C TYR A 57 5.68 1.85 -3.16
N ASN A 58 6.83 1.99 -2.51
CA ASN A 58 6.93 2.88 -1.36
C ASN A 58 6.88 4.32 -1.87
N ALA A 59 5.96 5.13 -1.37
CA ALA A 59 5.80 6.53 -1.76
C ALA A 59 7.00 7.38 -1.32
N PHE A 60 7.65 6.96 -0.22
CA PHE A 60 8.84 7.58 0.33
C PHE A 60 9.94 6.52 0.43
N PRO A 61 10.62 6.19 -0.68
CA PRO A 61 11.76 5.31 -0.61
C PRO A 61 12.79 5.93 0.33
N ILE A 62 13.28 5.15 1.30
CA ILE A 62 14.44 5.54 2.09
C ILE A 62 15.60 5.56 1.10
N ILE A 63 16.00 6.76 0.67
CA ILE A 63 17.22 6.94 -0.08
C ILE A 63 18.33 6.70 0.95
N GLU A 64 18.93 5.51 0.95
CA GLU A 64 20.19 5.30 1.66
C GLU A 64 21.23 6.22 1.00
N GLU A 65 21.50 7.38 1.61
CA GLU A 65 22.70 8.13 1.29
C GLU A 65 23.88 7.22 1.61
N LYS A 66 24.53 6.73 0.56
CA LYS A 66 25.75 5.95 0.66
C LYS A 66 26.80 6.85 1.33
N PRO A 67 27.48 6.38 2.39
CA PRO A 67 28.52 7.16 3.07
C PRO A 67 29.69 7.52 2.16
#